data_AF-A0A353V496-F1
#
_entry.id   AF-A0A353V496-F1
#
_cell.length_a   1.000
_cell.length_b   1.000
_cell.length_c   1.000
_cell.angle_alpha   90.00
_cell.angle_beta   90.00
_cell.angle_gamma   90.00
#
_symmetry.space_group_name_H-M   'P 1'
#
loop_
_entity.id
_entity.type
_entity.pdbx_description
1 polymer ?
#
loop_
_entity_poly.entity_id
_entity_poly.type
_entity_poly.pdbx_seq_one_letter_code
_entity_poly.pdbx_strand_id
1 'polypeptide(L)'
;MVERLRGLTLFEAERALRRAILRDRALTSQDLEYLAELKRELLRQDGLLEYFTAEERLADVGGFRNLKAWLAKRSRALSPEAKQFGLEAPKGILLLGVQGCGKTLVARTVAREWGLPLLKLETGRVYDKYVGESEKNLEKALAAAEHMAPCVLMLDEIEKGLTLTSGASDAGLSRRIFGR
;
A
#
# COMPACT_ATOMS: atom_id res chain seq x y z
N MET A 1 -0.31 18.54 3.94
CA MET A 1 -0.78 18.11 5.27
C MET A 1 -2.17 17.47 5.22
N VAL A 2 -3.19 18.12 4.63
CA VAL A 2 -4.56 17.56 4.53
C VAL A 2 -4.59 16.16 3.89
N GLU A 3 -3.81 15.93 2.83
CA GLU A 3 -3.74 14.63 2.17
C GLU A 3 -3.18 13.52 3.07
N ARG A 4 -2.30 13.86 4.02
CA ARG A 4 -1.75 12.93 5.02
C ARG A 4 -2.70 12.65 6.18
N LEU A 5 -3.78 13.40 6.33
CA LEU A 5 -4.84 13.15 7.32
C LEU A 5 -6.00 12.33 6.72
N ARG A 6 -5.99 12.07 5.41
CA ARG A 6 -7.01 11.23 4.76
C ARG A 6 -7.05 9.86 5.41
N GLY A 7 -8.27 9.40 5.64
CA GLY A 7 -8.56 8.12 6.26
C GLY A 7 -8.21 7.99 7.74
N LEU A 8 -7.98 9.12 8.42
CA LEU A 8 -8.19 9.18 9.87
C LEU A 8 -9.65 9.55 10.13
N THR A 9 -10.23 9.05 11.21
CA THR A 9 -11.46 9.60 11.76
C THR A 9 -11.25 11.06 12.19
N LEU A 10 -12.32 11.84 12.29
CA LEU A 10 -12.23 13.24 12.75
C LEU A 10 -11.52 13.35 14.11
N PHE A 11 -11.83 12.42 15.02
CA PHE A 11 -11.22 12.39 16.35
C PHE A 11 -9.72 12.08 16.30
N GLU A 12 -9.30 11.13 15.46
CA GLU A 12 -7.89 10.80 15.26
C GLU A 12 -7.12 11.96 14.61
N ALA A 13 -7.70 12.56 13.57
CA ALA A 13 -7.11 13.71 12.90
C ALA A 13 -6.94 14.89 13.86
N GLU A 14 -7.98 15.20 14.64
CA GLU A 14 -7.94 16.28 15.63
C GLU A 14 -6.94 16.00 16.75
N ARG A 15 -6.90 14.77 17.27
CA ARG A 15 -5.93 14.35 18.28
C ARG A 15 -4.49 14.42 17.74
N ALA A 16 -4.26 14.00 16.50
CA ALA A 16 -2.94 14.01 15.89
C ALA A 16 -2.45 15.45 15.63
N LEU A 17 -3.32 16.32 15.12
CA LEU A 17 -3.04 17.74 14.92
C LEU A 17 -2.78 18.48 16.23
N ARG A 18 -3.61 18.25 17.27
CA ARG A 18 -3.41 18.83 18.60
C ARG A 18 -2.05 18.44 19.18
N ARG A 19 -1.64 17.17 19.04
CA ARG A 19 -0.33 16.71 19.51
C ARG A 19 0.84 17.31 18.74
N ALA A 20 0.73 17.42 17.42
CA ALA A 20 1.71 18.11 16.58
C ALA A 20 1.90 19.57 17.05
N ILE A 21 0.80 20.33 17.15
CA ILE A 21 0.80 21.73 17.60
C ILE A 21 1.34 21.86 19.04
N LEU A 22 1.06 20.92 19.95
CA LEU A 22 1.57 21.00 21.32
C LEU A 22 3.10 20.88 21.40
N ARG A 23 3.77 20.32 20.38
CA ARG A 23 5.22 20.09 20.39
C ARG A 23 6.01 21.37 20.13
N ASP A 24 5.63 22.15 19.13
CA ASP A 24 6.37 23.33 18.69
C ASP A 24 5.49 24.58 18.45
N ARG A 25 4.18 24.48 18.74
CA ARG A 25 3.15 25.50 18.48
C ARG A 25 3.02 25.90 17.02
N ALA A 26 3.51 25.08 16.10
CA ALA A 26 3.41 25.29 14.68
C ALA A 26 2.91 24.02 13.97
N LEU A 27 2.56 24.16 12.69
CA LEU A 27 2.33 23.03 11.81
C LEU A 27 3.40 23.11 10.73
N THR A 28 4.49 22.39 10.96
CA THR A 28 5.69 22.38 10.13
C THR A 28 5.78 21.10 9.31
N SER A 29 6.77 21.03 8.43
CA SER A 29 7.10 19.79 7.71
C SER A 29 7.53 18.65 8.62
N GLN A 30 8.01 18.93 9.84
CA GLN A 30 8.40 17.89 10.81
C GLN A 30 7.19 17.15 11.39
N ASP A 31 6.02 17.79 11.43
CA ASP A 31 4.78 17.15 11.88
C ASP A 31 4.28 16.10 10.88
N LEU A 32 4.73 16.17 9.62
CA LEU A 32 4.38 15.18 8.61
C LEU A 32 4.99 13.81 8.93
N GLU A 33 6.20 13.78 9.46
CA GLU A 33 6.85 12.54 9.92
C GLU A 33 6.12 11.98 11.14
N TYR A 34 5.76 12.84 12.10
CA TYR A 34 4.99 12.45 13.27
C TYR A 34 3.62 11.85 12.92
N LEU A 35 2.89 12.47 11.98
CA LEU A 35 1.61 11.94 11.50
C LEU A 35 1.77 10.58 10.81
N ALA A 36 2.86 10.39 10.07
CA ALA A 36 3.16 9.09 9.44
C ALA A 36 3.46 8.01 10.50
N GLU A 37 4.17 8.34 11.57
CA GLU A 37 4.42 7.42 12.69
C GLU A 37 3.14 7.03 13.42
N LEU A 38 2.25 7.99 13.68
CA LEU A 38 0.97 7.73 14.35
C LEU A 38 0.08 6.81 13.50
N LYS A 39 0.01 7.04 12.18
CA LYS A 39 -0.68 6.13 11.25
C LYS A 39 -0.06 4.73 11.25
N ARG A 40 1.26 4.63 11.35
CA ARG A 40 1.98 3.34 11.41
C ARG A 40 1.63 2.56 12.68
N GLU A 41 1.45 3.24 13.81
CA GLU A 41 1.03 2.60 15.06
C GLU A 41 -0.39 2.03 14.97
N LEU A 42 -1.33 2.77 14.39
CA LEU A 42 -2.71 2.31 14.19
C LEU A 42 -2.75 1.04 13.33
N LEU A 43 -1.97 1.00 12.25
CA LEU A 43 -1.93 -0.14 11.33
C LEU A 43 -1.39 -1.43 11.97
N ARG A 44 -0.46 -1.32 12.92
CA ARG A 44 0.11 -2.47 13.65
C ARG A 44 -0.92 -3.20 14.51
N GLN A 45 -2.02 -2.55 14.89
CA GLN A 45 -3.03 -3.14 15.77
C GLN A 45 -3.92 -4.16 15.05
N ASP A 46 -4.19 -3.97 13.75
CA ASP A 46 -5.10 -4.83 12.99
C ASP A 46 -4.46 -6.13 12.49
N GLY A 47 -3.12 -6.18 12.39
CA GLY A 47 -2.35 -7.39 12.07
C GLY A 47 -2.55 -7.98 10.67
N LEU A 48 -3.34 -7.34 9.79
CA LEU A 48 -3.59 -7.76 8.41
C LEU A 48 -2.57 -7.21 7.41
N LEU A 49 -1.96 -6.06 7.73
CA LEU A 49 -0.98 -5.40 6.89
C LEU A 49 0.35 -5.29 7.63
N GLU A 50 1.43 -5.60 6.92
CA GLU A 50 2.80 -5.40 7.40
C GLU A 50 3.39 -4.13 6.77
N TYR A 51 3.93 -3.26 7.62
CA TYR A 51 4.60 -2.03 7.19
C TYR A 51 6.08 -2.30 6.93
N PHE A 52 6.55 -1.97 5.73
CA PHE A 52 7.94 -2.10 5.34
C PHE A 52 8.60 -0.74 5.15
N THR A 53 9.79 -0.58 5.75
CA THR A 53 10.78 0.40 5.31
C THR A 53 11.68 -0.25 4.26
N ALA A 54 11.90 0.46 3.17
CA ALA A 54 12.78 0.03 2.11
C ALA A 54 14.14 0.74 2.24
N GLU A 55 15.17 -0.04 2.59
CA GLU A 55 16.53 0.46 2.83
C GLU A 55 17.42 0.37 1.58
N GLU A 56 17.02 -0.40 0.58
CA GLU A 56 17.76 -0.67 -0.65
C GLU A 56 17.28 0.24 -1.80
N ARG A 57 18.15 0.65 -2.72
CA ARG A 57 17.76 1.51 -3.85
C ARG A 57 17.43 0.65 -5.05
N LEU A 58 16.58 1.17 -5.93
CA LEU A 58 16.28 0.50 -7.19
C LEU A 58 17.55 0.31 -8.06
N ALA A 59 18.52 1.22 -7.92
CA ALA A 59 19.83 1.11 -8.55
C ALA A 59 20.61 -0.14 -8.13
N ASP A 60 20.46 -0.57 -6.87
CA ASP A 60 21.19 -1.70 -6.29
C ASP A 60 20.58 -3.07 -6.70
N VAL A 61 19.38 -3.07 -7.31
CA VAL A 61 18.71 -4.30 -7.79
C VAL A 61 19.19 -4.67 -9.19
N GLY A 62 19.75 -5.88 -9.36
CA GLY A 62 20.12 -6.40 -10.68
C GLY A 62 18.90 -6.69 -11.59
N GLY A 63 19.03 -6.45 -12.89
CA GLY A 63 17.99 -6.79 -13.87
C GLY A 63 16.81 -5.80 -13.93
N PHE A 64 15.59 -6.32 -14.10
CA PHE A 64 14.34 -5.55 -14.17
C PHE A 64 14.35 -4.35 -15.15
N ARG A 65 15.09 -4.43 -16.26
CA ARG A 65 15.32 -3.31 -17.20
C ARG A 65 14.01 -2.65 -17.67
N ASN A 66 13.02 -3.45 -18.03
CA ASN A 66 11.72 -2.96 -18.49
C ASN A 66 10.96 -2.23 -17.38
N LEU A 67 10.97 -2.78 -16.16
CA LEU A 67 10.33 -2.15 -15.00
C LEU A 67 11.03 -0.84 -14.65
N LYS A 68 12.37 -0.81 -14.58
CA LYS A 68 13.16 0.40 -14.31
C LYS A 68 12.87 1.49 -15.34
N ALA A 69 12.86 1.14 -16.62
CA ALA A 69 12.52 2.08 -17.69
C ALA A 69 11.06 2.57 -17.62
N TRP A 70 10.13 1.70 -17.26
CA TRP A 70 8.72 2.04 -17.07
C TRP A 70 8.52 3.00 -15.89
N LEU A 71 9.19 2.74 -14.76
CA LEU A 71 9.16 3.57 -13.55
C LEU A 71 9.75 4.95 -13.82
N ALA A 72 10.90 5.02 -14.50
CA ALA A 72 11.53 6.30 -14.85
C ALA A 72 10.63 7.21 -15.69
N LYS A 73 9.84 6.63 -16.61
CA LYS A 73 8.87 7.39 -17.43
C LYS A 73 7.65 7.85 -16.63
N ARG A 74 7.25 7.11 -15.59
CA ARG A 74 5.98 7.31 -14.86
C ARG A 74 6.14 7.85 -13.44
N SER A 75 7.37 8.02 -12.94
CA SER A 75 7.63 8.60 -11.62
C SER A 75 6.97 9.98 -11.46
N ARG A 76 6.92 10.77 -12.53
CA ARG A 76 6.25 12.07 -12.55
C ARG A 76 4.72 12.01 -12.61
N ALA A 77 4.13 10.86 -12.95
CA ALA A 77 2.68 10.73 -13.03
C ALA A 77 1.99 10.78 -11.64
N LEU A 78 2.76 10.60 -10.56
CA LEU A 78 2.27 10.74 -9.18
C LEU A 78 2.41 12.16 -8.63
N SER A 79 2.93 13.10 -9.42
CA SER A 79 3.14 14.49 -8.98
C SER A 79 1.83 15.29 -8.91
N PRO A 80 1.72 16.29 -8.01
CA PRO A 80 0.57 17.20 -7.98
C PRO A 80 0.30 17.87 -9.33
N GLU A 81 1.36 18.22 -10.06
CA GLU A 81 1.30 18.86 -11.38
C GLU A 81 0.67 17.91 -12.42
N ALA A 82 1.07 16.64 -12.42
CA ALA A 82 0.48 15.63 -13.29
C ALA A 82 -1.02 15.44 -13.01
N LYS A 83 -1.42 15.46 -11.73
CA LYS A 83 -2.82 15.38 -11.33
C LYS A 83 -3.63 16.59 -11.80
N GLN A 84 -3.08 17.80 -11.69
CA GLN A 84 -3.71 19.03 -12.19
C GLN A 84 -3.84 19.04 -13.72
N PHE A 85 -2.85 18.48 -14.42
CA PHE A 85 -2.89 18.30 -15.87
C PHE A 85 -3.92 17.25 -16.33
N GLY A 86 -4.47 16.45 -15.41
CA GLY A 86 -5.41 15.37 -15.72
C GLY A 86 -4.74 14.07 -16.17
N LEU A 87 -3.44 13.90 -15.89
CA LEU A 87 -2.75 12.64 -16.15
C LEU A 87 -3.20 11.58 -15.14
N GLU A 88 -3.69 10.45 -15.64
CA GLU A 88 -4.02 9.33 -14.76
C GLU A 88 -2.77 8.69 -14.17
N ALA A 89 -2.78 8.51 -12.84
CA ALA A 89 -1.74 7.76 -12.15
C ALA A 89 -1.79 6.28 -12.57
N PRO A 90 -0.64 5.60 -12.70
CA PRO A 90 -0.63 4.18 -13.00
C PRO A 90 -1.34 3.39 -11.89
N LYS A 91 -2.25 2.48 -12.28
CA LYS A 91 -3.09 1.74 -11.33
C LYS A 91 -2.35 0.62 -10.57
N GLY A 92 -1.28 0.07 -11.13
CA GLY A 92 -0.54 -1.01 -10.50
C GLY A 92 0.53 -1.63 -11.39
N ILE A 93 1.33 -2.52 -10.80
CA ILE A 93 2.37 -3.29 -11.47
C ILE A 93 2.18 -4.75 -11.07
N LEU A 94 2.11 -5.65 -12.05
CA LEU A 94 2.12 -7.09 -11.82
C LEU A 94 3.52 -7.65 -12.12
N LEU A 95 4.13 -8.30 -11.14
CA LEU A 95 5.45 -8.92 -11.26
C LEU A 95 5.30 -10.44 -11.40
N LEU A 96 5.62 -10.98 -12.57
CA LEU A 96 5.57 -12.42 -12.85
C LEU A 96 6.97 -13.04 -12.91
N GLY A 97 7.04 -14.35 -12.70
CA GLY A 97 8.26 -15.16 -12.90
C GLY A 97 8.56 -16.10 -11.74
N VAL A 98 9.67 -16.81 -11.80
CA VAL A 98 10.01 -17.84 -10.82
C VAL A 98 10.33 -17.27 -9.43
N GLN A 99 10.18 -18.11 -8.41
CA GLN A 99 10.59 -17.80 -7.03
C GLN A 99 12.09 -17.47 -6.97
N GLY A 100 12.48 -16.57 -6.06
CA GLY A 100 13.88 -16.15 -5.93
C GLY A 100 14.36 -15.07 -6.92
N CYS A 101 13.53 -14.61 -7.86
CA CYS A 101 13.90 -13.54 -8.80
C CYS A 101 13.89 -12.11 -8.21
N GLY A 102 13.73 -11.94 -6.89
CA GLY A 102 13.75 -10.62 -6.25
C GLY A 102 12.49 -9.76 -6.47
N LYS A 103 11.30 -10.37 -6.62
CA LYS A 103 10.02 -9.63 -6.79
C LYS A 103 9.68 -8.78 -5.57
N THR A 104 9.76 -9.38 -4.38
CA THR A 104 9.54 -8.69 -3.10
C THR A 104 10.57 -7.58 -2.90
N LEU A 105 11.83 -7.86 -3.24
CA LEU A 105 12.92 -6.88 -3.19
C LEU A 105 12.62 -5.67 -4.09
N VAL A 106 12.28 -5.89 -5.36
CA VAL A 106 12.05 -4.78 -6.28
C VAL A 106 10.81 -3.97 -5.87
N ALA A 107 9.76 -4.60 -5.34
CA ALA A 107 8.58 -3.91 -4.81
C ALA A 107 8.93 -2.96 -3.64
N ARG A 108 9.80 -3.39 -2.71
CA ARG A 108 10.35 -2.52 -1.65
C ARG A 108 11.06 -1.31 -2.24
N THR A 109 11.94 -1.53 -3.22
CA THR A 109 12.70 -0.44 -3.82
C THR A 109 11.83 0.54 -4.63
N VAL A 110 10.74 0.07 -5.24
CA VAL A 110 9.76 0.94 -5.95
C VAL A 110 9.09 1.91 -4.99
N ALA A 111 8.61 1.42 -3.84
CA ALA A 111 7.98 2.27 -2.84
C ALA A 111 8.96 3.35 -2.33
N ARG A 112 10.22 2.97 -2.12
CA ARG A 112 11.29 3.90 -1.76
C ARG A 112 11.52 4.99 -2.81
N GLU A 113 11.66 4.60 -4.09
CA GLU A 113 11.89 5.55 -5.18
C GLU A 113 10.75 6.57 -5.31
N TRP A 114 9.52 6.18 -4.94
CA TRP A 114 8.38 7.10 -4.91
C TRP A 114 8.25 7.88 -3.60
N GLY A 115 9.10 7.61 -2.59
CA GLY A 115 8.99 8.24 -1.28
C GLY A 115 7.69 7.88 -0.55
N LEU A 116 7.13 6.70 -0.84
CA LEU A 116 5.86 6.23 -0.29
C LEU A 116 6.08 5.05 0.66
N PRO A 117 5.29 4.96 1.75
CA PRO A 117 5.32 3.79 2.61
C PRO A 117 4.88 2.54 1.84
N LEU A 118 5.51 1.40 2.13
CA LEU A 118 5.10 0.10 1.58
C LEU A 118 4.30 -0.66 2.63
N LEU A 119 3.10 -1.08 2.23
CA LEU A 119 2.25 -2.00 2.98
C LEU A 119 2.23 -3.33 2.24
N LYS A 120 2.46 -4.43 2.95
CA LYS A 120 2.29 -5.77 2.41
C LYS A 120 1.01 -6.39 2.98
N LEU A 121 0.17 -6.89 2.10
CA LEU A 121 -0.94 -7.75 2.50
C LEU A 121 -0.45 -9.19 2.64
N GLU A 122 -0.56 -9.73 3.84
CA GLU A 122 -0.28 -11.15 4.09
C GLU A 122 -1.48 -11.99 3.64
N THR A 123 -1.45 -12.46 2.40
CA THR A 123 -2.55 -13.24 1.78
C THR A 123 -2.89 -14.48 2.60
N GLY A 124 -1.91 -15.17 3.19
CA GLY A 124 -2.15 -16.28 4.11
C GLY A 124 -3.12 -15.90 5.25
N ARG A 125 -2.94 -14.75 5.90
CA ARG A 125 -3.81 -14.30 7.00
C ARG A 125 -5.21 -13.91 6.56
N VAL A 126 -5.37 -13.46 5.32
CA VAL A 126 -6.67 -13.12 4.74
C VAL A 126 -7.49 -14.39 4.48
N TYR A 127 -6.84 -15.49 4.09
CA TYR A 127 -7.53 -16.72 3.68
C TYR A 127 -7.53 -17.84 4.73
N ASP A 128 -6.70 -17.81 5.77
CA ASP A 128 -6.54 -18.92 6.76
C ASP A 128 -7.63 -19.01 7.85
N LYS A 129 -8.56 -18.04 7.97
CA LYS A 129 -9.58 -18.07 9.02
C LYS A 129 -10.97 -18.05 8.42
N TYR A 130 -11.56 -19.23 8.31
CA TYR A 130 -12.96 -19.53 8.01
C TYR A 130 -13.48 -19.04 6.64
N VAL A 131 -13.91 -20.00 5.82
CA VAL A 131 -14.65 -19.75 4.58
C VAL A 131 -15.87 -18.86 4.91
N GLY A 132 -15.80 -17.58 4.57
CA GLY A 132 -16.81 -16.55 4.87
C GLY A 132 -16.28 -15.25 5.49
N GLU A 133 -15.15 -15.28 6.23
CA GLU A 133 -14.55 -14.06 6.81
C GLU A 133 -13.46 -13.41 5.95
N SER A 134 -12.95 -14.13 4.94
CA SER A 134 -11.85 -13.68 4.08
C SER A 134 -12.17 -12.39 3.31
N GLU A 135 -13.39 -12.22 2.81
CA GLU A 135 -13.82 -11.00 2.11
C GLU A 135 -13.84 -9.80 3.06
N LYS A 136 -14.39 -9.98 4.27
CA LYS A 136 -14.42 -8.94 5.31
C LYS A 136 -13.00 -8.56 5.75
N ASN A 137 -12.09 -9.52 5.83
CA ASN A 137 -10.69 -9.25 6.18
C ASN A 137 -9.95 -8.54 5.04
N LEU A 138 -10.22 -8.88 3.78
CA LEU A 138 -9.69 -8.16 2.63
C LEU A 138 -10.22 -6.72 2.61
N GLU A 139 -11.53 -6.52 2.80
CA GLU A 139 -12.15 -5.19 2.86
C GLU A 139 -11.54 -4.34 3.98
N LYS A 140 -11.38 -4.91 5.18
CA LYS A 140 -10.69 -4.25 6.30
C LYS A 140 -9.25 -3.88 5.97
N ALA A 141 -8.51 -4.78 5.32
CA ALA A 141 -7.12 -4.52 4.95
C ALA A 141 -7.02 -3.43 3.87
N LEU A 142 -7.91 -3.42 2.88
CA LEU A 142 -7.97 -2.36 1.88
C LEU A 142 -8.34 -1.02 2.52
N ALA A 143 -9.33 -0.98 3.41
CA ALA A 143 -9.69 0.21 4.17
C ALA A 143 -8.50 0.73 5.01
N ALA A 144 -7.76 -0.16 5.68
CA ALA A 144 -6.56 0.21 6.43
C ALA A 144 -5.44 0.77 5.50
N ALA A 145 -5.28 0.22 4.29
CA ALA A 145 -4.35 0.77 3.31
C ALA A 145 -4.80 2.16 2.81
N GLU A 146 -6.10 2.37 2.57
CA GLU A 146 -6.66 3.68 2.24
C GLU A 146 -6.45 4.70 3.37
N HIS A 147 -6.54 4.26 4.62
CA HIS A 147 -6.23 5.08 5.79
C HIS A 147 -4.76 5.52 5.85
N MET A 148 -3.84 4.72 5.27
CA MET A 148 -2.43 5.07 5.17
C MET A 148 -2.10 5.93 3.93
N ALA A 149 -3.04 6.13 3.01
CA ALA A 149 -2.76 6.83 1.77
C ALA A 149 -2.11 8.21 2.01
N PRO A 150 -1.12 8.59 1.19
CA PRO A 150 -0.58 7.86 0.04
C PRO A 150 0.41 6.76 0.43
N CYS A 151 0.27 5.56 -0.17
CA CYS A 151 1.12 4.39 0.07
C CYS A 151 1.20 3.47 -1.15
N VAL A 152 2.18 2.56 -1.17
CA VAL A 152 2.22 1.41 -2.07
C VAL A 152 1.66 0.20 -1.32
N LEU A 153 0.66 -0.46 -1.89
CA LEU A 153 0.14 -1.74 -1.39
C LEU A 153 0.70 -2.88 -2.25
N MET A 154 1.46 -3.77 -1.63
CA MET A 154 1.96 -5.00 -2.24
C MET A 154 1.06 -6.17 -1.85
N LEU A 155 0.58 -6.87 -2.87
CA LEU A 155 -0.13 -8.13 -2.74
C LEU A 155 0.85 -9.25 -3.11
N ASP A 156 1.34 -9.98 -2.12
CA ASP A 156 2.29 -11.07 -2.36
C ASP A 156 1.55 -12.41 -2.51
N GLU A 157 2.05 -13.26 -3.39
CA GLU A 157 1.47 -14.59 -3.67
C GLU A 157 -0.04 -14.56 -3.97
N ILE A 158 -0.50 -13.59 -4.77
CA ILE A 158 -1.93 -13.43 -5.13
C ILE A 158 -2.52 -14.72 -5.72
N GLU A 159 -1.70 -15.55 -6.37
CA GLU A 159 -2.10 -16.84 -6.90
C GLU A 159 -2.67 -17.78 -5.82
N LYS A 160 -2.22 -17.70 -4.57
CA LYS A 160 -2.75 -18.52 -3.46
C LYS A 160 -4.21 -18.17 -3.15
N GLY A 161 -4.57 -16.89 -3.27
CA GLY A 161 -5.96 -16.45 -3.12
C GLY A 161 -6.84 -16.86 -4.31
N LEU A 162 -6.26 -16.92 -5.51
CA LEU A 162 -6.99 -17.27 -6.73
C LEU A 162 -7.26 -18.78 -6.84
N THR A 163 -6.32 -19.64 -6.43
CA THR A 163 -6.48 -21.11 -6.53
C THR A 163 -7.61 -21.65 -5.66
N LEU A 164 -7.86 -21.03 -4.50
CA LEU A 164 -9.00 -21.36 -3.63
C LEU A 164 -10.35 -21.10 -4.30
N THR A 165 -10.43 -20.16 -5.24
CA THR A 165 -11.67 -19.86 -5.98
C THR A 165 -11.93 -20.81 -7.15
N SER A 166 -10.94 -21.60 -7.56
CA SER A 166 -11.04 -22.53 -8.70
C SER A 166 -11.34 -23.99 -8.31
N GLY A 167 -11.38 -24.32 -7.02
CA GLY A 167 -11.51 -25.71 -6.52
C GLY A 167 -12.93 -26.20 -6.19
N ALA A 168 -13.94 -25.34 -6.19
CA ALA A 168 -15.32 -25.75 -5.90
C ALA A 168 -16.32 -24.82 -6.59
N SER A 169 -16.98 -25.33 -7.64
CA SER A 169 -18.39 -25.12 -7.95
C SER A 169 -19.02 -23.72 -7.83
N ASP A 170 -18.29 -22.60 -7.91
CA ASP A 170 -18.91 -21.27 -7.80
C ASP A 170 -18.18 -20.18 -8.60
N ALA A 171 -18.32 -20.27 -9.93
CA ALA A 171 -17.84 -19.26 -10.88
C ALA A 171 -18.52 -17.88 -10.73
N GLY A 172 -19.37 -17.66 -9.71
CA GLY A 172 -20.08 -16.40 -9.47
C GLY A 172 -19.40 -15.42 -8.51
N LEU A 173 -18.65 -15.91 -7.51
CA LEU A 173 -18.10 -15.08 -6.43
C LEU A 173 -16.81 -14.34 -6.81
N SER A 174 -15.92 -14.99 -7.58
CA SER A 174 -14.61 -14.43 -7.94
C SER A 174 -14.69 -13.17 -8.82
N ARG A 175 -15.79 -13.02 -9.59
CA ARG A 175 -16.03 -11.83 -10.44
C ARG A 175 -16.44 -10.59 -9.66
N ARG A 176 -16.92 -10.73 -8.42
CA ARG A 176 -17.45 -9.61 -7.60
C ARG A 176 -16.36 -8.93 -6.77
N ILE A 177 -15.34 -9.68 -6.33
CA ILE A 177 -14.29 -9.19 -5.43
C ILE A 177 -13.28 -8.27 -6.14
N PHE A 178 -13.03 -8.47 -7.44
CA PHE A 178 -12.12 -7.64 -8.24
C PHE A 178 -12.84 -6.64 -9.16
N GLY A 179 -14.18 -6.59 -9.10
CA GLY A 179 -15.03 -5.83 -9.99
C GLY A 179 -15.95 -4.89 -9.24
N ARG A 180 -15.39 -3.89 -8.57
CA ARG A 180 -16.07 -2.64 -8.23
C ARG A 180 -15.09 -1.49 -8.11
#